data_AF-A0A147K139-F1
#
_entry.id   AF-A0A147K139-F1
#
_cell.length_a   1.000
_cell.length_b   1.000
_cell.length_c   1.000
_cell.angle_alpha   90.00
_cell.angle_beta   90.00
_cell.angle_gamma   90.00
#
_symmetry.space_group_name_H-M   'P 1'
#
loop_
_entity.id
_entity.type
_entity.pdbx_description
1 polymer ?
#
loop_
_entity_poly.entity_id
_entity_poly.type
_entity_poly.pdbx_seq_one_letter_code
_entity_poly.pdbx_strand_id
1 'polypeptide(L)'
;MVMTPKKRVMAAILGGRVDRVPATAVCQTATHDQMEAVGAHWPEAHLNAEKMAKLAGAAYSLTGLETARVPFDQAVEAEALGGRMEIKGEIPAIVEHLRDFSELRIPENFLELGRVPVVLDAVERLSEDLGEELPVMAGIIGPFSVATQIFDPSDMLKWTLTRQRESSEVLSALVDPLIDYANELTRRGADVIVVEDMFSSQLGSKVFRAVAMEPLKRLVDGIKNVVVIHMCGNITKMVSDVIEVGADGLSIAKETDLSVAVRSARGKTAVIGNIDPVSDLMFKGGFAVEAAVRAAIEGGVDLVAPGCSLAPGTSIENIKQLVSQTQRYGKKAGAVAPVAVDFRKIFVKYGMAKAAPTAYERLLPDDPELAEIARAVVRGDSSAVEAAVSSALTRLDPLKIIAEGLTSGMNIVSKMWEDGVYFLPEVVNAADAMQVGIALCEKKMGRASVKKGRIITHVAEGDIHDIGKNIVSALLRANGYEVIDLGRDVPVEKVVEETKKHKPLLVMGTALMTTTMTAFPRLIERLKQEGLEVTLACGGGAVNQEYVETFDHSVFGDKALDAVKIAELALKGLSWREIRERIHK
;
A
#
# COMPACT_ATOMS: atom_id res chain seq x y z
N MET A 1 0.73 -12.60 16.19
CA MET A 1 0.98 -13.42 14.98
C MET A 1 2.18 -12.79 14.27
N VAL A 2 3.19 -13.57 13.90
CA VAL A 2 4.40 -13.05 13.20
C VAL A 2 4.00 -12.69 11.77
N MET A 3 4.35 -11.49 11.27
CA MET A 3 4.01 -11.09 9.91
C MET A 3 4.89 -11.85 8.90
N THR A 4 4.33 -12.20 7.73
CA THR A 4 5.16 -12.68 6.61
C THR A 4 6.03 -11.54 6.07
N PRO A 5 7.19 -11.83 5.44
CA PRO A 5 8.01 -10.80 4.78
C PRO A 5 7.20 -9.91 3.84
N LYS A 6 6.35 -10.51 2.98
CA LYS A 6 5.43 -9.78 2.10
C LYS A 6 4.54 -8.81 2.86
N LYS A 7 3.80 -9.29 3.86
CA LYS A 7 2.90 -8.43 4.66
C LYS A 7 3.67 -7.28 5.34
N ARG A 8 4.88 -7.55 5.83
CA ARG A 8 5.71 -6.54 6.51
C ARG A 8 6.19 -5.46 5.56
N VAL A 9 6.74 -5.85 4.40
CA VAL A 9 7.26 -4.90 3.40
C VAL A 9 6.13 -4.09 2.78
N MET A 10 5.03 -4.74 2.38
CA MET A 10 3.88 -4.04 1.79
C MET A 10 3.24 -3.08 2.80
N ALA A 11 3.09 -3.49 4.07
CA ALA A 11 2.60 -2.61 5.12
C ALA A 11 3.55 -1.42 5.34
N ALA A 12 4.87 -1.63 5.36
CA ALA A 12 5.81 -0.53 5.53
C ALA A 12 5.74 0.49 4.39
N ILE A 13 5.69 0.04 3.13
CA ILE A 13 5.58 0.94 1.96
C ILE A 13 4.26 1.72 2.01
N LEU A 14 3.16 1.05 2.34
CA LEU A 14 1.83 1.64 2.38
C LEU A 14 1.51 2.36 3.70
N GLY A 15 2.49 2.61 4.57
CA GLY A 15 2.27 3.34 5.82
C GLY A 15 1.47 2.61 6.90
N GLY A 16 1.31 1.30 6.78
CA GLY A 16 0.66 0.42 7.75
C GLY A 16 1.52 0.08 8.96
N ARG A 17 0.93 -0.62 9.94
CA ARG A 17 1.67 -1.10 11.12
C ARG A 17 2.50 -2.33 10.77
N VAL A 18 3.75 -2.33 11.24
CA VAL A 18 4.67 -3.47 11.12
C VAL A 18 5.09 -4.00 12.49
N ASP A 19 5.41 -5.29 12.56
CA ASP A 19 5.97 -5.93 13.76
C ASP A 19 7.45 -5.53 14.01
N ARG A 20 8.15 -5.10 12.96
CA ARG A 20 9.49 -4.49 12.98
C ARG A 20 9.76 -3.83 11.63
N VAL A 21 10.79 -2.97 11.58
CA VAL A 21 11.33 -2.47 10.32
C VAL A 21 11.78 -3.66 9.43
N PRO A 22 11.34 -3.72 8.15
CA PRO A 22 11.80 -4.75 7.22
C PRO A 22 13.22 -4.48 6.72
N ALA A 23 13.94 -5.57 6.42
CA ALA A 23 15.22 -5.54 5.72
C ALA A 23 14.98 -6.03 4.30
N THR A 24 15.00 -5.13 3.32
CA THR A 24 14.61 -5.44 1.93
C THR A 24 15.62 -4.88 0.94
N ALA A 25 15.36 -5.06 -0.35
CA ALA A 25 16.07 -4.39 -1.43
C ALA A 25 15.10 -4.16 -2.60
N VAL A 26 15.09 -2.95 -3.13
CA VAL A 26 14.25 -2.54 -4.26
C VAL A 26 15.03 -2.46 -5.57
N CYS A 27 16.35 -2.29 -5.48
CA CYS A 27 17.27 -2.35 -6.62
C CYS A 27 17.80 -3.79 -6.81
N GLN A 28 18.67 -4.01 -7.80
CA GLN A 28 19.19 -5.35 -8.14
C GLN A 28 19.87 -6.03 -6.93
N THR A 29 19.63 -7.33 -6.76
CA THR A 29 19.99 -8.08 -5.55
C THR A 29 21.01 -9.20 -5.76
N ALA A 30 21.43 -9.48 -6.99
CA ALA A 30 22.31 -10.61 -7.29
C ALA A 30 23.78 -10.27 -7.05
N THR A 31 24.49 -11.21 -6.43
CA THR A 31 25.94 -11.16 -6.19
C THR A 31 26.60 -12.44 -6.68
N HIS A 32 27.91 -12.41 -6.90
CA HIS A 32 28.68 -13.58 -7.35
C HIS A 32 28.54 -14.76 -6.38
N ASP A 33 28.53 -14.51 -5.06
CA ASP A 33 28.29 -15.54 -4.05
C ASP A 33 26.91 -16.20 -4.21
N GLN A 34 25.86 -15.41 -4.48
CA GLN A 34 24.52 -15.94 -4.69
C GLN A 34 24.43 -16.74 -6.00
N MET A 35 25.08 -16.26 -7.07
CA MET A 35 25.13 -16.96 -8.36
C MET A 35 25.76 -18.34 -8.21
N GLU A 36 26.92 -18.42 -7.56
CA GLU A 36 27.63 -19.68 -7.29
C GLU A 36 26.78 -20.63 -6.44
N ALA A 37 26.15 -20.11 -5.39
CA ALA A 37 25.35 -20.92 -4.47
C ALA A 37 24.13 -21.57 -5.12
N VAL A 38 23.53 -20.95 -6.15
CA VAL A 38 22.32 -21.47 -6.81
C VAL A 38 22.55 -21.93 -8.26
N GLY A 39 23.77 -21.83 -8.78
CA GLY A 39 24.13 -22.21 -10.16
C GLY A 39 23.37 -21.41 -11.21
N ALA A 40 23.10 -20.13 -10.95
CA ALA A 40 22.46 -19.22 -11.89
C ALA A 40 23.34 -17.97 -12.03
N HIS A 41 24.16 -17.94 -13.09
CA HIS A 41 25.19 -16.92 -13.28
C HIS A 41 24.79 -15.88 -14.32
N TRP A 42 25.33 -14.68 -14.19
CA TRP A 42 25.39 -13.76 -15.32
C TRP A 42 26.45 -14.23 -16.35
N PRO A 43 26.22 -14.01 -17.66
CA PRO A 43 25.09 -13.29 -18.23
C PRO A 43 23.82 -14.14 -18.44
N GLU A 44 23.88 -15.46 -18.25
CA GLU A 44 22.79 -16.39 -18.60
C GLU A 44 21.48 -16.09 -17.86
N ALA A 45 21.55 -15.68 -16.59
CA ALA A 45 20.38 -15.31 -15.80
C ALA A 45 19.69 -14.02 -16.29
N HIS A 46 20.33 -13.22 -17.16
CA HIS A 46 19.65 -12.10 -17.85
C HIS A 46 18.81 -12.56 -19.04
N LEU A 47 19.06 -13.78 -19.55
CA LEU A 47 18.49 -14.30 -20.81
C LEU A 47 17.52 -15.48 -20.58
N ASN A 48 17.40 -15.96 -19.34
CA ASN A 48 16.61 -17.14 -19.01
C ASN A 48 15.75 -16.88 -17.77
N ALA A 49 14.43 -16.97 -17.94
CA ALA A 49 13.45 -16.64 -16.90
C ALA A 49 13.57 -17.52 -15.65
N GLU A 50 13.85 -18.82 -15.81
CA GLU A 50 14.02 -19.75 -14.69
C GLU A 50 15.27 -19.41 -13.87
N LYS A 51 16.41 -19.18 -14.53
CA LYS A 51 17.64 -18.74 -13.86
C LYS A 51 17.46 -17.38 -13.20
N MET A 52 16.74 -16.47 -13.84
CA MET A 52 16.45 -15.14 -13.30
C MET A 52 15.63 -15.23 -12.00
N ALA A 53 14.51 -15.97 -12.04
CA ALA A 53 13.64 -16.20 -10.90
C ALA A 53 14.40 -16.90 -9.75
N LYS A 54 15.15 -17.96 -10.06
CA LYS A 54 15.95 -18.69 -9.09
C LYS A 54 16.97 -17.79 -8.38
N LEU A 55 17.69 -16.96 -9.13
CA LEU A 55 18.69 -16.05 -8.58
C LEU A 55 18.04 -14.93 -7.75
N ALA A 56 16.87 -14.42 -8.16
CA ALA A 56 16.15 -13.40 -7.41
C ALA A 56 15.62 -13.94 -6.07
N GLY A 57 15.07 -15.15 -6.06
CA GLY A 57 14.65 -15.84 -4.82
C GLY A 57 15.82 -16.15 -3.88
N ALA A 58 17.04 -16.30 -4.42
CA ALA A 58 18.25 -16.52 -3.62
C ALA A 58 18.57 -15.35 -2.68
N ALA A 59 18.12 -14.13 -2.99
CA ALA A 59 18.26 -12.99 -2.08
C ALA A 59 17.62 -13.30 -0.73
N TYR A 60 16.40 -13.83 -0.72
CA TYR A 60 15.76 -14.23 0.53
C TYR A 60 16.33 -15.54 1.08
N SER A 61 16.37 -16.60 0.29
CA SER A 61 16.68 -17.94 0.82
C SER A 61 18.10 -18.05 1.38
N LEU A 62 19.05 -17.30 0.83
CA LEU A 62 20.44 -17.31 1.29
C LEU A 62 20.74 -16.24 2.34
N THR A 63 20.05 -15.09 2.34
CA THR A 63 20.44 -13.93 3.17
C THR A 63 19.37 -13.46 4.15
N GLY A 64 18.10 -13.79 3.88
CA GLY A 64 16.94 -13.29 4.62
C GLY A 64 16.45 -11.90 4.17
N LEU A 65 16.98 -11.33 3.08
CA LEU A 65 16.46 -10.11 2.47
C LEU A 65 15.01 -10.32 2.04
N GLU A 66 14.11 -9.50 2.56
CA GLU A 66 12.65 -9.64 2.43
C GLU A 66 12.18 -9.12 1.06
N THR A 67 12.64 -9.74 -0.03
CA THR A 67 12.33 -9.37 -1.42
C THR A 67 12.69 -10.50 -2.38
N ALA A 68 11.98 -10.58 -3.50
CA ALA A 68 12.46 -11.21 -4.72
C ALA A 68 12.40 -10.16 -5.84
N ARG A 69 13.56 -9.66 -6.29
CA ARG A 69 13.65 -8.53 -7.22
C ARG A 69 14.26 -8.95 -8.56
N VAL A 70 13.55 -8.65 -9.65
CA VAL A 70 14.00 -8.84 -11.04
C VAL A 70 13.78 -7.57 -11.86
N PRO A 71 14.48 -7.36 -13.00
CA PRO A 71 15.62 -8.14 -13.51
C PRO A 71 16.92 -7.79 -12.75
N PHE A 72 18.09 -7.92 -13.36
CA PHE A 72 19.38 -7.56 -12.74
C PHE A 72 20.17 -6.51 -13.52
N ASP A 73 19.60 -6.00 -14.60
CA ASP A 73 20.15 -4.96 -15.44
C ASP A 73 19.08 -3.92 -15.76
N GLN A 74 19.45 -2.96 -16.60
CA GLN A 74 18.64 -1.77 -16.88
C GLN A 74 18.49 -1.54 -18.38
N ALA A 75 18.85 -2.52 -19.22
CA ALA A 75 18.87 -2.35 -20.67
C ALA A 75 17.59 -2.89 -21.35
N VAL A 76 16.68 -3.51 -20.59
CA VAL A 76 15.51 -4.23 -21.14
C VAL A 76 14.62 -3.32 -21.98
N GLU A 77 14.28 -2.14 -21.47
CA GLU A 77 13.37 -1.21 -22.12
C GLU A 77 14.02 -0.51 -23.32
N ALA A 78 15.26 -0.05 -23.16
CA ALA A 78 15.99 0.57 -24.26
C ALA A 78 16.27 -0.44 -25.38
N GLU A 79 16.53 -1.70 -25.06
CA GLU A 79 16.63 -2.81 -26.03
C GLU A 79 15.31 -2.99 -26.79
N ALA A 80 14.17 -3.06 -26.08
CA ALA A 80 12.86 -3.16 -26.70
C ALA A 80 12.49 -1.94 -27.57
N LEU A 81 13.05 -0.76 -27.26
CA LEU A 81 12.90 0.47 -28.04
C LEU A 81 13.89 0.58 -29.22
N GLY A 82 14.59 -0.51 -29.55
CA GLY A 82 15.49 -0.59 -30.70
C GLY A 82 16.95 -0.24 -30.39
N GLY A 83 17.30 -0.03 -29.13
CA GLY A 83 18.69 0.11 -28.69
C GLY A 83 19.44 -1.20 -28.87
N ARG A 84 20.63 -1.14 -29.47
CA ARG A 84 21.47 -2.33 -29.62
C ARG A 84 22.09 -2.70 -28.27
N MET A 85 21.69 -3.85 -27.73
CA MET A 85 22.21 -4.40 -26.49
C MET A 85 23.39 -5.35 -26.76
N GLU A 86 24.47 -5.20 -25.98
CA GLU A 86 25.57 -6.16 -25.89
C GLU A 86 25.90 -6.45 -24.43
N ILE A 87 26.43 -7.64 -24.15
CA ILE A 87 26.88 -7.99 -22.80
C ILE A 87 28.29 -7.42 -22.61
N LYS A 88 28.44 -6.42 -21.72
CA LYS A 88 29.73 -5.86 -21.34
C LYS A 88 30.20 -6.47 -20.03
N GLY A 89 31.20 -7.34 -20.11
CA GLY A 89 31.61 -8.18 -19.00
C GLY A 89 30.53 -9.23 -18.74
N GLU A 90 29.71 -9.00 -17.72
CA GLU A 90 28.62 -9.90 -17.33
C GLU A 90 27.23 -9.25 -17.46
N ILE A 91 27.17 -7.92 -17.67
CA ILE A 91 25.93 -7.14 -17.59
C ILE A 91 25.53 -6.63 -18.99
N PRO A 92 24.25 -6.76 -19.38
CA PRO A 92 23.68 -6.13 -20.57
C PRO A 92 23.84 -4.60 -20.56
N ALA A 93 24.28 -4.04 -21.69
CA ALA A 93 24.42 -2.61 -21.88
C ALA A 93 24.02 -2.21 -23.30
N ILE A 94 23.42 -1.03 -23.44
CA ILE A 94 23.18 -0.42 -24.76
C ILE A 94 24.49 0.18 -25.27
N VAL A 95 24.84 -0.11 -26.54
CA VAL A 95 26.12 0.28 -27.14
C VAL A 95 26.00 1.23 -28.32
N GLU A 96 24.81 1.40 -28.87
CA GLU A 96 24.52 2.33 -29.96
C GLU A 96 23.43 3.31 -29.53
N HIS A 97 23.61 4.58 -29.91
CA HIS A 97 22.72 5.67 -29.55
C HIS A 97 22.21 6.41 -30.79
N LEU A 98 20.93 6.82 -30.75
CA LEU A 98 20.32 7.72 -31.73
C LEU A 98 20.93 9.13 -31.60
N ARG A 99 21.00 9.87 -32.72
CA ARG A 99 21.65 11.19 -32.75
C ARG A 99 20.68 12.35 -32.62
N ASP A 100 19.41 12.16 -32.97
CA ASP A 100 18.37 13.16 -32.82
C ASP A 100 17.01 12.54 -32.46
N PHE A 101 16.17 13.32 -31.77
CA PHE A 101 14.82 12.94 -31.37
C PHE A 101 13.94 12.46 -32.53
N SER A 102 14.14 12.99 -33.74
CA SER A 102 13.39 12.59 -34.94
C SER A 102 13.65 11.14 -35.40
N GLU A 103 14.68 10.48 -34.88
CA GLU A 103 15.01 9.08 -35.17
C GLU A 103 14.22 8.10 -34.28
N LEU A 104 13.67 8.56 -33.16
CA LEU A 104 12.94 7.71 -32.23
C LEU A 104 11.69 7.10 -32.88
N ARG A 105 11.52 5.78 -32.73
CA ARG A 105 10.33 5.05 -33.15
C ARG A 105 9.84 4.23 -31.98
N ILE A 106 8.58 4.42 -31.59
CA ILE A 106 7.95 3.62 -30.55
C ILE A 106 7.30 2.40 -31.20
N PRO A 107 7.71 1.17 -30.86
CA PRO A 107 7.11 -0.03 -31.42
C PRO A 107 5.71 -0.26 -30.82
N GLU A 108 4.76 -0.70 -31.64
CA GLU A 108 3.41 -1.08 -31.18
C GLU A 108 3.40 -2.39 -30.37
N ASN A 109 4.37 -3.28 -30.62
CA ASN A 109 4.49 -4.59 -29.97
C ASN A 109 5.58 -4.64 -28.90
N PHE A 110 5.78 -3.55 -28.15
CA PHE A 110 6.86 -3.41 -27.13
C PHE A 110 7.01 -4.64 -26.21
N LEU A 111 5.90 -5.22 -25.76
CA LEU A 111 5.90 -6.36 -24.82
C LEU A 111 6.49 -7.66 -25.39
N GLU A 112 6.63 -7.76 -26.71
CA GLU A 112 7.14 -8.94 -27.41
C GLU A 112 8.62 -8.81 -27.78
N LEU A 113 9.23 -7.64 -27.53
CA LEU A 113 10.57 -7.30 -28.04
C LEU A 113 11.68 -7.54 -27.02
N GLY A 114 12.86 -7.87 -27.55
CA GLY A 114 14.07 -8.06 -26.76
C GLY A 114 13.88 -9.05 -25.62
N ARG A 115 14.25 -8.62 -24.41
CA ARG A 115 14.15 -9.44 -23.20
C ARG A 115 12.93 -9.15 -22.35
N VAL A 116 11.99 -8.34 -22.82
CA VAL A 116 10.73 -8.08 -22.08
C VAL A 116 10.01 -9.40 -21.74
N PRO A 117 9.79 -10.34 -22.67
CA PRO A 117 9.15 -11.63 -22.34
C PRO A 117 9.89 -12.44 -21.28
N VAL A 118 11.23 -12.38 -21.25
CA VAL A 118 12.05 -13.11 -20.26
C VAL A 118 11.78 -12.60 -18.85
N VAL A 119 11.69 -11.28 -18.67
CA VAL A 119 11.40 -10.68 -17.37
C VAL A 119 9.96 -10.95 -16.94
N LEU A 120 9.01 -10.87 -17.88
CA LEU A 120 7.60 -11.20 -17.64
C LEU A 120 7.44 -12.63 -17.12
N ASP A 121 8.06 -13.60 -17.78
CA ASP A 121 8.03 -15.01 -17.38
C ASP A 121 8.76 -15.26 -16.05
N ALA A 122 9.82 -14.49 -15.74
CA ALA A 122 10.52 -14.58 -14.47
C ALA A 122 9.66 -14.09 -13.30
N VAL A 123 8.92 -12.99 -13.49
CA VAL A 123 7.97 -12.46 -12.50
C VAL A 123 6.85 -13.45 -12.21
N GLU A 124 6.27 -14.04 -13.25
CA GLU A 124 5.21 -15.05 -13.12
C GLU A 124 5.66 -16.23 -12.25
N ARG A 125 6.83 -16.79 -12.56
CA ARG A 125 7.45 -17.88 -11.78
C ARG A 125 7.69 -17.50 -10.33
N LEU A 126 8.24 -16.31 -10.08
CA LEU A 126 8.46 -15.81 -8.72
C LEU A 126 7.15 -15.67 -7.95
N SER A 127 6.09 -15.20 -8.62
CA SER A 127 4.78 -15.04 -8.01
C SER A 127 4.17 -16.40 -7.63
N GLU A 128 4.25 -17.38 -8.53
CA GLU A 128 3.79 -18.75 -8.29
C GLU A 128 4.57 -19.44 -7.16
N ASP A 129 5.90 -19.31 -7.15
CA ASP A 129 6.76 -20.04 -6.21
C ASP A 129 6.85 -19.38 -4.82
N LEU A 130 6.89 -18.04 -4.77
CA LEU A 130 7.26 -17.28 -3.57
C LEU A 130 6.25 -16.16 -3.21
N GLY A 131 5.26 -15.89 -4.06
CA GLY A 131 4.37 -14.73 -3.95
C GLY A 131 3.47 -14.70 -2.72
N GLU A 132 3.28 -15.81 -2.00
CA GLU A 132 2.56 -15.79 -0.70
C GLU A 132 3.46 -15.35 0.46
N GLU A 133 4.77 -15.58 0.36
CA GLU A 133 5.74 -15.31 1.44
C GLU A 133 6.51 -14.01 1.23
N LEU A 134 6.93 -13.73 0.00
CA LEU A 134 7.79 -12.60 -0.38
C LEU A 134 7.09 -11.62 -1.31
N PRO A 135 7.38 -10.31 -1.19
CA PRO A 135 6.96 -9.37 -2.20
C PRO A 135 7.79 -9.59 -3.48
N VAL A 136 7.11 -9.81 -4.60
CA VAL A 136 7.77 -9.87 -5.92
C VAL A 136 7.90 -8.45 -6.44
N MET A 137 9.14 -7.97 -6.60
CA MET A 137 9.43 -6.62 -7.05
C MET A 137 9.97 -6.64 -8.48
N ALA A 138 9.32 -5.91 -9.38
CA ALA A 138 9.76 -5.77 -10.76
C ALA A 138 10.33 -4.37 -10.99
N GLY A 139 11.61 -4.30 -11.35
CA GLY A 139 12.27 -3.07 -11.74
C GLY A 139 11.95 -2.71 -13.19
N ILE A 140 11.60 -1.44 -13.40
CA ILE A 140 11.54 -0.81 -14.72
C ILE A 140 12.34 0.49 -14.71
N ILE A 141 12.76 0.96 -15.89
CA ILE A 141 13.55 2.18 -16.03
C ILE A 141 12.65 3.37 -16.33
N GLY A 142 12.86 4.47 -15.60
CA GLY A 142 12.10 5.70 -15.79
C GLY A 142 12.40 6.40 -17.12
N PRO A 143 11.51 7.30 -17.58
CA PRO A 143 11.55 7.83 -18.94
C PRO A 143 12.86 8.57 -19.24
N PHE A 144 13.40 9.35 -18.30
CA PHE A 144 14.64 10.09 -18.54
C PHE A 144 15.85 9.16 -18.62
N SER A 145 15.93 8.16 -17.74
CA SER A 145 17.01 7.18 -17.76
C SER A 145 16.95 6.31 -19.02
N VAL A 146 15.76 5.87 -19.47
CA VAL A 146 15.60 5.19 -20.77
C VAL A 146 16.09 6.08 -21.92
N ALA A 147 15.69 7.35 -21.93
CA ALA A 147 16.15 8.29 -22.97
C ALA A 147 17.67 8.44 -22.98
N THR A 148 18.34 8.45 -21.83
CA THR A 148 19.81 8.51 -21.75
C THR A 148 20.52 7.21 -22.16
N GLN A 149 19.78 6.11 -22.33
CA GLN A 149 20.31 4.88 -22.93
C GLN A 149 20.10 4.87 -24.44
N ILE A 150 18.99 5.42 -24.93
CA ILE A 150 18.67 5.49 -26.36
C ILE A 150 19.48 6.58 -27.07
N PHE A 151 19.66 7.73 -26.42
CA PHE A 151 20.45 8.85 -26.92
C PHE A 151 21.75 8.97 -26.12
N ASP A 152 22.74 9.68 -26.66
CA ASP A 152 23.96 9.95 -25.90
C ASP A 152 23.63 10.71 -24.60
N PRO A 153 24.08 10.24 -23.42
CA PRO A 153 23.76 10.88 -22.15
C PRO A 153 24.19 12.35 -22.06
N SER A 154 25.32 12.71 -22.68
CA SER A 154 25.84 14.08 -22.66
C SER A 154 24.97 15.01 -23.49
N ASP A 155 24.54 14.54 -24.67
CA ASP A 155 23.63 15.28 -25.53
C ASP A 155 22.24 15.42 -24.89
N MET A 156 21.71 14.36 -24.28
CA MET A 156 20.45 14.42 -23.52
C MET A 156 20.49 15.48 -22.42
N LEU A 157 21.52 15.49 -21.58
CA LEU A 157 21.69 16.51 -20.53
C LEU A 157 21.74 17.92 -21.11
N LYS A 158 22.47 18.12 -22.22
CA LYS A 158 22.54 19.43 -22.90
C LYS A 158 21.18 19.85 -23.47
N TRP A 159 20.41 18.92 -24.04
CA TRP A 159 19.08 19.20 -24.58
C TRP A 159 18.05 19.52 -23.51
N THR A 160 18.18 19.00 -22.29
CA THR A 160 17.33 19.45 -21.16
C THR A 160 17.51 20.93 -20.80
N LEU A 161 18.58 21.58 -21.28
CA LEU A 161 18.80 23.03 -21.10
C LEU A 161 18.42 23.83 -22.35
N THR A 162 18.63 23.27 -23.54
CA THR A 162 18.55 23.99 -24.82
C THR A 162 17.30 23.67 -25.65
N ARG A 163 16.68 22.50 -25.44
CA ARG A 163 15.51 21.96 -26.14
C ARG A 163 14.50 21.38 -25.14
N GLN A 164 14.15 22.13 -24.11
CA GLN A 164 13.36 21.66 -22.96
C GLN A 164 12.01 21.03 -23.36
N ARG A 165 11.27 21.73 -24.23
CA ARG A 165 9.97 21.27 -24.70
C ARG A 165 10.09 19.95 -25.46
N GLU A 166 10.98 19.89 -26.44
CA GLU A 166 11.21 18.67 -27.24
C GLU A 166 11.71 17.52 -26.37
N SER A 167 12.58 17.80 -25.39
CA SER A 167 13.04 16.79 -24.43
C SER A 167 11.84 16.23 -23.65
N SER A 168 10.98 17.08 -23.10
CA SER A 168 9.78 16.67 -22.38
C SER A 168 8.78 15.89 -23.27
N GLU A 169 8.61 16.30 -24.53
CA GLU A 169 7.78 15.59 -25.52
C GLU A 169 8.33 14.19 -25.83
N VAL A 170 9.65 14.04 -25.98
CA VAL A 170 10.30 12.73 -26.18
C VAL A 170 10.14 11.84 -24.95
N LEU A 171 10.37 12.37 -23.76
CA LEU A 171 10.14 11.61 -22.52
C LEU A 171 8.68 11.16 -22.42
N SER A 172 7.74 12.03 -22.78
CA SER A 172 6.30 11.72 -22.78
C SER A 172 5.94 10.63 -23.79
N ALA A 173 6.61 10.56 -24.94
CA ALA A 173 6.40 9.51 -25.94
C ALA A 173 6.87 8.13 -25.45
N LEU A 174 7.84 8.08 -24.53
CA LEU A 174 8.31 6.85 -23.91
C LEU A 174 7.36 6.31 -22.83
N VAL A 175 6.44 7.12 -22.30
CA VAL A 175 5.66 6.76 -21.11
C VAL A 175 4.67 5.61 -21.35
N ASP A 176 3.93 5.62 -22.46
CA ASP A 176 2.90 4.60 -22.73
C ASP A 176 3.45 3.16 -22.79
N PRO A 177 4.51 2.84 -23.56
CA PRO A 177 5.05 1.49 -23.56
C PRO A 177 5.60 1.07 -22.18
N LEU A 178 6.13 2.01 -21.39
CA LEU A 178 6.57 1.73 -20.03
C LEU A 178 5.39 1.44 -19.08
N ILE A 179 4.26 2.14 -19.23
CA ILE A 179 3.02 1.86 -18.50
C ILE A 179 2.51 0.46 -18.87
N ASP A 180 2.48 0.12 -20.16
CA ASP A 180 2.01 -1.18 -20.63
C ASP A 180 2.87 -2.31 -20.06
N TYR A 181 4.19 -2.13 -20.04
CA TYR A 181 5.12 -3.09 -19.45
C TYR A 181 4.93 -3.25 -17.94
N ALA A 182 4.86 -2.15 -17.20
CA ALA A 182 4.61 -2.18 -15.76
C ALA A 182 3.28 -2.86 -15.40
N ASN A 183 2.25 -2.62 -16.18
CA ASN A 183 0.93 -3.21 -15.98
C ASN A 183 0.87 -4.68 -16.43
N GLU A 184 1.69 -5.11 -17.38
CA GLU A 184 1.89 -6.52 -17.71
C GLU A 184 2.63 -7.25 -16.57
N LEU A 185 3.73 -6.70 -16.05
CA LEU A 185 4.44 -7.23 -14.88
C LEU A 185 3.49 -7.38 -13.67
N THR A 186 2.62 -6.39 -13.46
CA THR A 186 1.58 -6.42 -12.42
C THR A 186 0.58 -7.56 -12.65
N ARG A 187 0.11 -7.75 -13.89
CA ARG A 187 -0.81 -8.85 -14.23
C ARG A 187 -0.19 -10.23 -14.03
N ARG A 188 1.13 -10.34 -14.18
CA ARG A 188 1.90 -11.55 -13.91
C ARG A 188 2.32 -11.74 -12.45
N GLY A 189 1.86 -10.85 -11.57
CA GLY A 189 1.96 -11.07 -10.14
C GLY A 189 3.13 -10.38 -9.44
N ALA A 190 3.71 -9.32 -10.05
CA ALA A 190 4.51 -8.36 -9.31
C ALA A 190 3.64 -7.65 -8.26
N ASP A 191 4.16 -7.50 -7.04
CA ASP A 191 3.53 -6.77 -5.95
C ASP A 191 3.97 -5.30 -5.88
N VAL A 192 5.17 -5.00 -6.41
CA VAL A 192 5.75 -3.66 -6.43
C VAL A 192 6.43 -3.44 -7.79
N ILE A 193 6.16 -2.31 -8.41
CA ILE A 193 6.91 -1.80 -9.55
C ILE A 193 7.92 -0.77 -9.04
N VAL A 194 9.20 -1.04 -9.26
CA VAL A 194 10.29 -0.14 -8.87
C VAL A 194 10.73 0.64 -10.11
N VAL A 195 10.37 1.93 -10.17
CA VAL A 195 10.76 2.83 -11.25
C VAL A 195 12.14 3.40 -10.92
N GLU A 196 13.16 2.95 -11.63
CA GLU A 196 14.53 3.41 -11.51
C GLU A 196 14.80 4.52 -12.52
N ASP A 197 14.72 5.77 -12.07
CA ASP A 197 15.03 6.93 -12.90
C ASP A 197 16.31 7.62 -12.43
N MET A 198 17.40 6.85 -12.36
CA MET A 198 18.63 7.28 -11.70
C MET A 198 19.26 8.51 -12.34
N PHE A 199 19.21 8.63 -13.68
CA PHE A 199 19.87 9.74 -14.38
C PHE A 199 19.16 11.07 -14.14
N SER A 200 17.90 11.05 -13.69
CA SER A 200 17.17 12.26 -13.27
C SER A 200 17.84 12.94 -12.07
N SER A 201 18.65 12.23 -11.27
CA SER A 201 19.48 12.82 -10.21
C SER A 201 20.53 13.81 -10.71
N GLN A 202 20.91 13.73 -11.99
CA GLN A 202 21.84 14.67 -12.63
C GLN A 202 21.15 15.96 -13.03
N LEU A 203 19.82 15.99 -13.03
CA LEU A 203 19.04 17.20 -13.29
C LEU A 203 18.92 18.00 -12.00
N GLY A 204 19.21 19.31 -12.03
CA GLY A 204 18.83 20.17 -10.93
C GLY A 204 17.30 20.27 -10.81
N SER A 205 16.76 20.47 -9.60
CA SER A 205 15.32 20.61 -9.30
C SER A 205 14.53 21.43 -10.35
N LYS A 206 15.04 22.60 -10.75
CA LYS A 206 14.40 23.44 -11.77
C LYS A 206 14.26 22.76 -13.13
N VAL A 207 15.29 22.04 -13.58
CA VAL A 207 15.30 21.34 -14.87
C VAL A 207 14.44 20.08 -14.78
N PHE A 208 14.54 19.35 -13.68
CA PHE A 208 13.69 18.19 -13.42
C PHE A 208 12.20 18.56 -13.52
N ARG A 209 11.76 19.61 -12.83
CA ARG A 209 10.37 20.12 -12.91
C ARG A 209 9.95 20.49 -14.34
N ALA A 210 10.87 21.09 -15.11
CA ALA A 210 10.57 21.57 -16.46
C ALA A 210 10.52 20.45 -17.52
N VAL A 211 11.25 19.35 -17.31
CA VAL A 211 11.48 18.35 -18.37
C VAL A 211 10.99 16.96 -17.99
N ALA A 212 11.35 16.46 -16.80
CA ALA A 212 11.21 15.05 -16.44
C ALA A 212 10.06 14.76 -15.46
N MET A 213 9.65 15.74 -14.65
CA MET A 213 8.67 15.54 -13.58
C MET A 213 7.30 15.11 -14.11
N GLU A 214 6.77 15.76 -15.16
CA GLU A 214 5.46 15.42 -15.71
C GLU A 214 5.45 14.03 -16.38
N PRO A 215 6.44 13.67 -17.25
CA PRO A 215 6.49 12.33 -17.82
C PRO A 215 6.63 11.24 -16.76
N LEU A 216 7.48 11.46 -15.75
CA LEU A 216 7.64 10.52 -14.64
C LEU A 216 6.36 10.40 -13.82
N LYS A 217 5.65 11.52 -13.59
CA LYS A 217 4.35 11.52 -12.91
C LYS A 217 3.30 10.75 -13.70
N ARG A 218 3.22 10.95 -15.00
CA ARG A 218 2.30 10.22 -15.89
C ARG A 218 2.60 8.72 -15.87
N LEU A 219 3.87 8.33 -15.88
CA LEU A 219 4.25 6.92 -15.69
C LEU A 219 3.75 6.40 -14.34
N VAL A 220 4.07 7.07 -13.24
CA VAL A 220 3.65 6.65 -11.88
C VAL A 220 2.13 6.56 -11.75
N ASP A 221 1.39 7.54 -12.27
CA ASP A 221 -0.07 7.59 -12.21
C ASP A 221 -0.72 6.51 -13.10
N GLY A 222 -0.06 6.09 -14.18
CA GLY A 222 -0.53 5.04 -15.09
C GLY A 222 -0.26 3.60 -14.65
N ILE A 223 0.66 3.39 -13.70
CA ILE A 223 0.98 2.08 -13.14
C ILE A 223 -0.07 1.67 -12.12
N LYS A 224 -0.71 0.52 -12.34
CA LYS A 224 -1.80 -0.02 -11.50
C LYS A 224 -1.32 -0.92 -10.37
N ASN A 225 -0.27 -0.49 -9.67
CA ASN A 225 0.38 -1.26 -8.61
C ASN A 225 1.15 -0.35 -7.64
N VAL A 226 1.76 -0.93 -6.61
CA VAL A 226 2.60 -0.18 -5.66
C VAL A 226 3.82 0.31 -6.40
N VAL A 227 4.07 1.61 -6.36
CA VAL A 227 5.20 2.21 -7.07
C VAL A 227 6.24 2.70 -6.07
N VAL A 228 7.47 2.23 -6.26
CA VAL A 228 8.65 2.79 -5.60
C VAL A 228 9.48 3.52 -6.64
N ILE A 229 9.84 4.78 -6.40
CA ILE A 229 10.85 5.46 -7.21
C ILE A 229 12.20 5.26 -6.54
N HIS A 230 13.19 4.87 -7.31
CA HIS A 230 14.60 4.93 -6.92
C HIS A 230 15.35 6.00 -7.73
N MET A 231 16.10 6.86 -7.02
CA MET A 231 17.06 7.78 -7.63
C MET A 231 18.39 7.73 -6.90
N CYS A 232 19.47 7.51 -7.67
CA CYS A 232 20.83 7.46 -7.16
C CYS A 232 21.37 8.84 -6.73
N GLY A 233 22.48 8.82 -5.99
CA GLY A 233 23.24 10.01 -5.64
C GLY A 233 22.55 10.95 -4.65
N ASN A 234 23.01 12.20 -4.63
CA ASN A 234 22.51 13.21 -3.71
C ASN A 234 21.34 13.99 -4.30
N ILE A 235 20.12 13.53 -4.02
CA ILE A 235 18.88 14.21 -4.43
C ILE A 235 18.30 15.10 -3.33
N THR A 236 19.07 15.47 -2.30
CA THR A 236 18.55 16.22 -1.12
C THR A 236 17.73 17.45 -1.49
N LYS A 237 18.14 18.19 -2.52
CA LYS A 237 17.44 19.40 -3.00
C LYS A 237 16.19 19.10 -3.85
N MET A 238 16.02 17.87 -4.30
CA MET A 238 14.94 17.41 -5.17
C MET A 238 13.95 16.50 -4.46
N VAL A 239 14.24 16.04 -3.24
CA VAL A 239 13.38 15.14 -2.46
C VAL A 239 11.91 15.55 -2.54
N SER A 240 11.59 16.83 -2.30
CA SER A 240 10.20 17.31 -2.35
C SER A 240 9.56 17.21 -3.73
N ASP A 241 10.35 17.42 -4.79
CA ASP A 241 9.87 17.31 -6.18
C ASP A 241 9.57 15.85 -6.54
N VAL A 242 10.45 14.93 -6.14
CA VAL A 242 10.29 13.49 -6.38
C VAL A 242 9.09 12.96 -5.59
N ILE A 243 8.87 13.42 -4.36
CA ILE A 243 7.67 13.06 -3.57
C ILE A 243 6.39 13.56 -4.25
N GLU A 244 6.41 14.73 -4.89
CA GLU A 244 5.24 15.30 -5.58
C GLU A 244 4.82 14.50 -6.84
N VAL A 245 5.74 13.70 -7.39
CA VAL A 245 5.43 12.72 -8.46
C VAL A 245 4.30 11.78 -8.00
N GLY A 246 4.32 11.34 -6.74
CA GLY A 246 3.22 10.57 -6.14
C GLY A 246 3.44 9.05 -6.09
N ALA A 247 4.69 8.60 -5.99
CA ALA A 247 5.00 7.21 -5.69
C ALA A 247 4.75 6.88 -4.21
N ASP A 248 4.53 5.60 -3.92
CA ASP A 248 4.22 5.08 -2.57
C ASP A 248 5.48 4.90 -1.73
N GLY A 249 6.63 4.67 -2.39
CA GLY A 249 7.95 4.64 -1.77
C GLY A 249 8.99 5.48 -2.50
N LEU A 250 9.90 6.08 -1.75
CA LEU A 250 11.10 6.78 -2.23
C LEU A 250 12.35 6.07 -1.71
N SER A 251 13.07 5.43 -2.62
CA SER A 251 14.35 4.77 -2.36
C SER A 251 15.52 5.73 -2.62
N ILE A 252 16.33 5.97 -1.60
CA ILE A 252 17.41 6.98 -1.62
C ILE A 252 18.79 6.37 -1.38
N ALA A 253 19.80 6.97 -2.01
CA ALA A 253 21.20 6.64 -1.78
C ALA A 253 21.75 7.23 -0.47
N LYS A 254 22.94 6.78 -0.08
CA LYS A 254 23.61 7.19 1.17
C LYS A 254 23.89 8.69 1.22
N GLU A 255 24.15 9.30 0.06
CA GLU A 255 24.52 10.70 -0.10
C GLU A 255 23.33 11.66 0.06
N THR A 256 22.10 11.16 -0.01
CA THR A 256 20.90 11.94 0.25
C THR A 256 20.69 12.10 1.75
N ASP A 257 20.45 13.33 2.21
CA ASP A 257 20.18 13.62 3.61
C ASP A 257 18.89 12.93 4.07
N LEU A 258 19.06 11.86 4.85
CA LEU A 258 17.96 11.05 5.37
C LEU A 258 16.97 11.89 6.19
N SER A 259 17.45 12.88 6.94
CA SER A 259 16.58 13.72 7.76
C SER A 259 15.66 14.60 6.91
N VAL A 260 16.17 15.09 5.76
CA VAL A 260 15.37 15.83 4.79
C VAL A 260 14.37 14.89 4.12
N ALA A 261 14.80 13.71 3.67
CA ALA A 261 13.93 12.69 3.08
C ALA A 261 12.76 12.34 4.00
N VAL A 262 13.06 11.92 5.24
CA VAL A 262 12.06 11.52 6.24
C VAL A 262 11.12 12.69 6.58
N ARG A 263 11.64 13.90 6.83
CA ARG A 263 10.77 15.06 7.12
C ARG A 263 9.82 15.39 5.96
N SER A 264 10.32 15.36 4.72
CA SER A 264 9.52 15.69 3.54
C SER A 264 8.50 14.60 3.18
N ALA A 265 8.83 13.33 3.48
CA ALA A 265 8.02 12.16 3.17
C ALA A 265 6.87 11.89 4.17
N ARG A 266 6.95 12.43 5.39
CA ARG A 266 5.93 12.26 6.44
C ARG A 266 4.51 12.45 5.92
N GLY A 267 3.71 11.39 6.01
CA GLY A 267 2.31 11.39 5.56
C GLY A 267 2.11 11.39 4.05
N LYS A 268 3.13 11.09 3.24
CA LYS A 268 3.07 11.14 1.77
C LYS A 268 3.60 9.90 1.08
N THR A 269 4.75 9.39 1.49
CA THR A 269 5.44 8.23 0.90
C THR A 269 6.31 7.56 1.95
N ALA A 270 6.59 6.27 1.81
CA ALA A 270 7.63 5.60 2.59
C ALA A 270 9.03 6.03 2.14
N VAL A 271 9.99 6.06 3.06
CA VAL A 271 11.43 6.23 2.79
C VAL A 271 12.13 4.89 2.90
N ILE A 272 12.88 4.52 1.87
CA ILE A 272 13.57 3.24 1.73
C ILE A 272 15.07 3.51 1.56
N GLY A 273 15.91 2.75 2.27
CA GLY A 273 17.37 2.87 2.16
C GLY A 273 18.06 2.90 3.53
N ASN A 274 19.21 3.54 3.69
CA ASN A 274 20.06 4.07 2.63
C ASN A 274 21.50 3.56 2.79
N ILE A 275 21.62 2.26 3.08
CA ILE A 275 22.90 1.62 3.39
C ILE A 275 23.80 1.61 2.15
N ASP A 276 25.05 2.04 2.28
CA ASP A 276 25.97 2.11 1.15
C ASP A 276 26.32 0.70 0.64
N PRO A 277 25.97 0.35 -0.63
CA PRO A 277 26.20 -0.99 -1.16
C PRO A 277 27.67 -1.32 -1.38
N VAL A 278 28.54 -0.32 -1.55
CA VAL A 278 29.95 -0.52 -1.87
C VAL A 278 30.82 -0.37 -0.62
N SER A 279 30.76 0.78 0.04
CA SER A 279 31.57 1.04 1.24
C SER A 279 31.17 0.11 2.38
N ASP A 280 29.89 0.13 2.77
CA ASP A 280 29.45 -0.50 4.01
C ASP A 280 29.21 -1.99 3.79
N LEU A 281 28.52 -2.36 2.70
CA LEU A 281 28.15 -3.76 2.41
C LEU A 281 29.25 -4.56 1.69
N MET A 282 29.87 -4.07 0.62
CA MET A 282 30.87 -4.86 -0.12
C MET A 282 32.21 -4.91 0.61
N PHE A 283 32.80 -3.76 0.98
CA PHE A 283 34.19 -3.72 1.46
C PHE A 283 34.35 -3.82 2.97
N LYS A 284 33.52 -3.13 3.76
CA LYS A 284 33.73 -3.06 5.22
C LYS A 284 33.08 -4.23 5.97
N GLY A 285 31.80 -4.49 5.73
CA GLY A 285 31.03 -5.47 6.50
C GLY A 285 31.00 -5.14 8.00
N GLY A 286 30.59 -6.12 8.81
CA GLY A 286 30.72 -6.11 10.27
C GLY A 286 30.13 -4.87 10.93
N PHE A 287 30.97 -4.18 11.70
CA PHE A 287 30.59 -2.99 12.46
C PHE A 287 30.08 -1.84 11.58
N ALA A 288 30.57 -1.71 10.35
CA ALA A 288 30.12 -0.65 9.44
C ALA A 288 28.65 -0.84 9.04
N VAL A 289 28.26 -2.08 8.72
CA VAL A 289 26.87 -2.44 8.41
C VAL A 289 25.98 -2.18 9.63
N GLU A 290 26.41 -2.61 10.82
CA GLU A 290 25.66 -2.35 12.06
C GLU A 290 25.45 -0.86 12.32
N ALA A 291 26.52 -0.06 12.23
CA ALA A 291 26.45 1.38 12.44
C ALA A 291 25.53 2.06 11.42
N ALA A 292 25.62 1.68 10.15
CA ALA A 292 24.78 2.22 9.08
C ALA A 292 23.28 1.87 9.29
N VAL A 293 22.99 0.61 9.63
CA VAL A 293 21.62 0.16 9.93
C VAL A 293 21.03 0.90 11.12
N ARG A 294 21.80 1.05 12.20
CA ARG A 294 21.37 1.81 13.37
C ARG A 294 21.06 3.26 13.02
N ALA A 295 21.96 3.91 12.28
CA ALA A 295 21.77 5.29 11.85
C ALA A 295 20.53 5.46 10.95
N ALA A 296 20.26 4.50 10.06
CA ALA A 296 19.06 4.53 9.20
C ALA A 296 17.76 4.40 10.02
N ILE A 297 17.72 3.46 10.96
CA ILE A 297 16.56 3.23 11.84
C ILE A 297 16.34 4.42 12.77
N GLU A 298 17.40 4.91 13.44
CA GLU A 298 17.34 6.07 14.32
C GLU A 298 16.96 7.35 13.54
N GLY A 299 17.35 7.43 12.26
CA GLY A 299 16.97 8.48 11.32
C GLY A 299 15.50 8.42 10.85
N GLY A 300 14.79 7.33 11.13
CA GLY A 300 13.36 7.18 10.85
C GLY A 300 13.04 6.64 9.45
N VAL A 301 13.90 5.78 8.88
CA VAL A 301 13.58 5.06 7.65
C VAL A 301 12.42 4.09 7.87
N ASP A 302 11.54 3.93 6.88
CA ASP A 302 10.41 2.98 6.95
C ASP A 302 10.86 1.56 6.61
N LEU A 303 11.82 1.42 5.67
CA LEU A 303 12.42 0.16 5.25
C LEU A 303 13.95 0.30 5.17
N VAL A 304 14.69 -0.58 5.85
CA VAL A 304 16.14 -0.63 5.67
C VAL A 304 16.45 -1.39 4.39
N ALA A 305 17.19 -0.76 3.49
CA ALA A 305 17.63 -1.34 2.24
C ALA A 305 19.01 -0.80 1.83
N PRO A 306 19.74 -1.50 0.94
CA PRO A 306 20.81 -0.90 0.17
C PRO A 306 20.30 0.38 -0.53
N GLY A 307 21.07 1.45 -0.48
CA GLY A 307 20.72 2.74 -1.08
C GLY A 307 20.88 2.78 -2.60
N CYS A 308 21.35 1.69 -3.21
CA CYS A 308 21.40 1.43 -4.65
C CYS A 308 21.51 -0.11 -4.84
N SER A 309 21.63 -0.57 -6.08
CA SER A 309 21.94 -1.96 -6.43
C SER A 309 23.07 -2.56 -5.58
N LEU A 310 22.90 -3.80 -5.14
CA LEU A 310 24.00 -4.53 -4.50
C LEU A 310 25.17 -4.64 -5.47
N ALA A 311 26.38 -4.40 -4.95
CA ALA A 311 27.57 -4.60 -5.74
C ALA A 311 27.78 -6.12 -5.96
N PRO A 312 28.14 -6.57 -7.18
CA PRO A 312 28.24 -8.01 -7.46
C PRO A 312 29.21 -8.75 -6.53
N GLY A 313 30.24 -8.09 -6.01
CA GLY A 313 31.18 -8.68 -5.06
C GLY A 313 30.75 -8.63 -3.59
N THR A 314 29.53 -8.20 -3.26
CA THR A 314 29.03 -8.21 -1.89
C THR A 314 28.79 -9.64 -1.41
N SER A 315 29.36 -10.01 -0.26
CA SER A 315 29.25 -11.38 0.27
C SER A 315 27.87 -11.66 0.88
N ILE A 316 27.45 -12.93 0.84
CA ILE A 316 26.22 -13.38 1.51
C ILE A 316 26.23 -13.04 3.00
N GLU A 317 27.39 -13.13 3.66
CA GLU A 317 27.53 -12.84 5.08
C GLU A 317 27.26 -11.36 5.41
N ASN A 318 27.76 -10.43 4.58
CA ASN A 318 27.51 -9.00 4.81
C ASN A 318 26.03 -8.65 4.61
N ILE A 319 25.34 -9.32 3.68
CA ILE A 319 23.89 -9.16 3.49
C ILE A 319 23.12 -9.76 4.69
N LYS A 320 23.51 -10.94 5.18
CA LYS A 320 22.94 -11.51 6.41
C LYS A 320 23.09 -10.58 7.61
N GLN A 321 24.21 -9.87 7.70
CA GLN A 321 24.43 -8.89 8.76
C GLN A 321 23.45 -7.72 8.63
N LEU A 322 23.27 -7.14 7.44
CA LEU A 322 22.25 -6.11 7.19
C LEU A 322 20.88 -6.57 7.73
N VAL A 323 20.46 -7.79 7.36
CA VAL A 323 19.19 -8.39 7.78
C VAL A 323 19.13 -8.56 9.30
N SER A 324 20.12 -9.20 9.89
CA SER A 324 20.12 -9.48 11.34
C SER A 324 20.16 -8.20 12.19
N GLN A 325 20.91 -7.17 11.77
CA GLN A 325 21.00 -5.92 12.52
C GLN A 325 19.70 -5.13 12.37
N THR A 326 19.06 -5.18 11.20
CA THR A 326 17.74 -4.57 11.00
C THR A 326 16.70 -5.24 11.89
N GLN A 327 16.69 -6.57 11.95
CA GLN A 327 15.79 -7.33 12.83
C GLN A 327 16.03 -7.04 14.31
N ARG A 328 17.29 -6.80 14.71
CA ARG A 328 17.68 -6.51 16.09
C ARG A 328 17.28 -5.10 16.52
N TYR A 329 17.59 -4.09 15.71
CA TYR A 329 17.40 -2.68 16.05
C TYR A 329 16.02 -2.17 15.68
N GLY A 330 15.41 -2.69 14.62
CA GLY A 330 14.08 -2.32 14.15
C GLY A 330 12.92 -2.76 15.07
N LYS A 331 13.21 -3.60 16.08
CA LYS A 331 12.26 -3.96 17.15
C LYS A 331 12.32 -3.02 18.37
N LYS A 332 13.45 -2.33 18.58
CA LYS A 332 13.70 -1.52 19.80
C LYS A 332 13.22 -0.08 19.66
N ALA A 333 13.21 0.47 18.45
CA ALA A 333 12.53 1.71 18.15
C ALA A 333 11.03 1.41 18.06
N GLY A 334 10.24 1.98 18.98
CA GLY A 334 8.78 1.81 18.99
C GLY A 334 8.19 2.04 17.59
N ALA A 335 7.21 1.21 17.24
CA ALA A 335 6.52 1.16 15.95
C ALA A 335 6.56 2.50 15.19
N VAL A 336 7.20 2.49 14.02
CA VAL A 336 7.24 3.61 13.08
C VAL A 336 5.82 4.18 12.97
N ALA A 337 5.67 5.48 13.23
CA ALA A 337 4.36 6.12 13.19
C ALA A 337 3.78 5.95 11.78
N PRO A 338 2.54 5.43 11.63
CA PRO A 338 1.96 5.16 10.33
C PRO A 338 1.92 6.45 9.50
N VAL A 339 2.39 6.37 8.26
CA VAL A 339 2.26 7.45 7.27
C VAL A 339 0.75 7.66 7.05
N ALA A 340 0.27 8.90 7.18
CA ALA A 340 -1.12 9.24 6.90
C ALA A 340 -1.42 9.03 5.39
N VAL A 341 -2.00 7.89 5.06
CA VAL A 341 -2.34 7.51 3.68
C VAL A 341 -3.60 8.23 3.22
N ASP A 342 -3.56 8.93 2.08
CA ASP A 342 -4.78 9.34 1.37
C ASP A 342 -5.32 8.15 0.57
N PHE A 343 -6.04 7.27 1.26
CA PHE A 343 -6.52 6.01 0.71
C PHE A 343 -7.26 6.22 -0.62
N ARG A 344 -7.99 7.34 -0.80
CA ARG A 344 -8.72 7.69 -2.03
C ARG A 344 -7.87 7.64 -3.31
N LYS A 345 -6.56 7.97 -3.23
CA LYS A 345 -5.64 7.90 -4.39
C LYS A 345 -5.18 6.47 -4.68
N ILE A 346 -5.07 5.63 -3.66
CA ILE A 346 -4.71 4.20 -3.76
C ILE A 346 -5.85 3.40 -4.39
N PHE A 347 -7.10 3.76 -4.14
CA PHE A 347 -8.24 3.03 -4.70
C PHE A 347 -8.45 3.17 -6.20
N VAL A 348 -8.26 4.39 -6.71
CA VAL A 348 -8.48 4.71 -8.12
C VAL A 348 -7.33 4.17 -8.97
N LYS A 349 -6.10 4.21 -8.44
CA LYS A 349 -4.89 3.79 -9.14
C LYS A 349 -4.75 2.27 -9.28
N TYR A 350 -5.19 1.48 -8.30
CA TYR A 350 -4.82 0.07 -8.22
C TYR A 350 -5.85 -0.93 -8.76
N GLY A 351 -7.02 -0.49 -9.23
CA GLY A 351 -8.01 -1.37 -9.87
C GLY A 351 -8.25 -2.70 -9.15
N MET A 352 -8.23 -2.69 -7.81
CA MET A 352 -8.23 -3.90 -6.97
C MET A 352 -9.63 -4.50 -6.90
N ALA A 353 -10.12 -4.98 -8.04
CA ALA A 353 -11.04 -6.10 -8.10
C ALA A 353 -10.19 -7.37 -8.27
N LYS A 354 -9.49 -7.81 -7.21
CA LYS A 354 -9.14 -9.23 -7.14
C LYS A 354 -10.44 -9.99 -6.94
N ALA A 355 -10.67 -11.04 -7.74
CA ALA A 355 -11.76 -11.97 -7.48
C ALA A 355 -11.65 -12.46 -6.04
N ALA A 356 -12.78 -12.50 -5.34
CA ALA A 356 -12.88 -13.12 -4.02
C ALA A 356 -12.17 -14.48 -4.05
N PRO A 357 -11.24 -14.78 -3.14
CA PRO A 357 -10.64 -16.10 -3.06
C PRO A 357 -11.74 -17.16 -3.00
N THR A 358 -11.58 -18.26 -3.73
CA THR A 358 -12.54 -19.38 -3.84
C THR A 358 -13.03 -19.92 -2.49
N ALA A 359 -12.28 -19.68 -1.42
CA ALA A 359 -12.68 -19.99 -0.04
C ALA A 359 -13.97 -19.29 0.43
N TYR A 360 -14.29 -18.11 -0.09
CA TYR A 360 -15.45 -17.31 0.33
C TYR A 360 -16.70 -17.55 -0.52
N GLU A 361 -16.58 -18.26 -1.64
CA GLU A 361 -17.74 -18.65 -2.47
C GLU A 361 -18.70 -19.55 -1.70
N ARG A 362 -18.19 -20.34 -0.73
CA ARG A 362 -19.00 -21.20 0.14
C ARG A 362 -19.87 -20.44 1.14
N LEU A 363 -19.64 -19.13 1.30
CA LEU A 363 -20.43 -18.25 2.17
C LEU A 363 -21.52 -17.49 1.41
N LEU A 364 -21.57 -17.64 0.08
CA LEU A 364 -22.62 -17.07 -0.72
C LEU A 364 -23.97 -17.76 -0.43
N PRO A 365 -25.09 -17.03 -0.60
CA PRO A 365 -26.42 -17.62 -0.57
C PRO A 365 -26.58 -18.80 -1.54
N ASP A 366 -27.41 -19.79 -1.17
CA ASP A 366 -27.71 -20.93 -2.06
C ASP A 366 -28.56 -20.53 -3.29
N ASP A 367 -29.38 -19.49 -3.14
CA ASP A 367 -30.20 -18.94 -4.22
C ASP A 367 -29.29 -18.23 -5.25
N PRO A 368 -29.31 -18.65 -6.54
CA PRO A 368 -28.40 -18.11 -7.56
C PRO A 368 -28.54 -16.60 -7.79
N GLU A 369 -29.76 -16.03 -7.71
CA GLU A 369 -29.98 -14.59 -7.91
C GLU A 369 -29.42 -13.80 -6.72
N LEU A 370 -29.62 -14.30 -5.49
CA LEU A 370 -29.06 -13.68 -4.28
C LEU A 370 -27.53 -13.84 -4.19
N ALA A 371 -26.99 -14.97 -4.67
CA ALA A 371 -25.55 -15.21 -4.76
C ALA A 371 -24.86 -14.26 -5.73
N GLU A 372 -25.50 -13.96 -6.86
CA GLU A 372 -25.00 -12.97 -7.82
C GLU A 372 -24.96 -11.56 -7.22
N ILE A 373 -26.02 -11.16 -6.53
CA ILE A 373 -26.06 -9.88 -5.80
C ILE A 373 -24.96 -9.82 -4.74
N ALA A 374 -24.81 -10.88 -3.93
CA ALA A 374 -23.78 -10.96 -2.91
C ALA A 374 -22.37 -10.88 -3.53
N ARG A 375 -22.12 -11.57 -4.65
CA ARG A 375 -20.84 -11.46 -5.40
C ARG A 375 -20.58 -10.03 -5.91
N ALA A 376 -21.59 -9.36 -6.43
CA ALA A 376 -21.47 -7.99 -6.91
C ALA A 376 -21.13 -7.01 -5.76
N VAL A 377 -21.76 -7.18 -4.59
CA VAL A 377 -21.42 -6.42 -3.37
C VAL A 377 -19.99 -6.72 -2.90
N VAL A 378 -19.59 -7.99 -2.87
CA VAL A 378 -18.23 -8.39 -2.49
C VAL A 378 -17.18 -7.77 -3.43
N ARG A 379 -17.48 -7.63 -4.73
CA ARG A 379 -16.59 -6.95 -5.68
C ARG A 379 -16.61 -5.42 -5.56
N GLY A 380 -17.55 -4.85 -4.80
CA GLY A 380 -17.75 -3.40 -4.74
C GLY A 380 -18.20 -2.78 -6.06
N ASP A 381 -18.85 -3.56 -6.93
CA ASP A 381 -19.29 -3.10 -8.26
C ASP A 381 -20.75 -2.64 -8.21
N SER A 382 -20.94 -1.32 -8.08
CA SER A 382 -22.27 -0.71 -8.05
C SER A 382 -23.10 -0.98 -9.30
N SER A 383 -22.46 -1.07 -10.47
CA SER A 383 -23.16 -1.32 -11.74
C SER A 383 -23.66 -2.77 -11.84
N ALA A 384 -22.85 -3.72 -11.38
CA ALA A 384 -23.24 -5.11 -11.27
C ALA A 384 -24.33 -5.30 -10.20
N VAL A 385 -24.24 -4.60 -9.05
CA VAL A 385 -25.30 -4.61 -8.04
C VAL A 385 -26.60 -4.06 -8.60
N GLU A 386 -26.56 -2.92 -9.31
CA GLU A 386 -27.75 -2.33 -9.93
C GLU A 386 -28.41 -3.30 -10.92
N ALA A 387 -27.62 -3.93 -11.79
CA ALA A 387 -28.13 -4.91 -12.76
C ALA A 387 -28.73 -6.15 -12.06
N ALA A 388 -28.00 -6.76 -11.12
CA ALA A 388 -28.43 -7.97 -10.44
C ALA A 388 -29.67 -7.72 -9.56
N VAL A 389 -29.69 -6.61 -8.80
CA VAL A 389 -30.84 -6.22 -7.98
C VAL A 389 -32.06 -5.89 -8.85
N SER A 390 -31.88 -5.15 -9.95
CA SER A 390 -32.99 -4.82 -10.84
C SER A 390 -33.63 -6.06 -11.47
N SER A 391 -32.80 -7.05 -11.83
CA SER A 391 -33.27 -8.35 -12.32
C SER A 391 -34.05 -9.11 -11.23
N ALA A 392 -33.47 -9.25 -10.05
CA ALA A 392 -34.06 -9.97 -8.92
C ALA A 392 -35.37 -9.34 -8.43
N LEU A 393 -35.50 -8.01 -8.46
CA LEU A 393 -36.72 -7.27 -8.08
C LEU A 393 -37.95 -7.61 -8.94
N THR A 394 -37.78 -8.33 -10.06
CA THR A 394 -38.89 -8.84 -10.87
C THR A 394 -39.54 -10.10 -10.29
N ARG A 395 -38.83 -10.84 -9.42
CA ARG A 395 -39.23 -12.17 -8.91
C ARG A 395 -39.16 -12.30 -7.39
N LEU A 396 -38.27 -11.56 -6.74
CA LEU A 396 -38.00 -11.65 -5.31
C LEU A 396 -38.54 -10.44 -4.55
N ASP A 397 -38.89 -10.67 -3.29
CA ASP A 397 -39.29 -9.61 -2.38
C ASP A 397 -38.10 -8.66 -2.08
N PRO A 398 -38.28 -7.32 -2.13
CA PRO A 398 -37.19 -6.38 -1.89
C PRO A 398 -36.54 -6.51 -0.51
N LEU A 399 -37.29 -6.89 0.54
CA LEU A 399 -36.70 -7.11 1.87
C LEU A 399 -35.84 -8.38 1.89
N LYS A 400 -36.25 -9.41 1.14
CA LYS A 400 -35.43 -10.63 0.95
C LYS A 400 -34.11 -10.30 0.26
N ILE A 401 -34.13 -9.48 -0.79
CA ILE A 401 -32.91 -9.04 -1.50
C ILE A 401 -31.96 -8.29 -0.57
N ILE A 402 -32.48 -7.36 0.24
CA ILE A 402 -31.67 -6.61 1.21
C ILE A 402 -31.04 -7.55 2.25
N ALA A 403 -31.84 -8.43 2.85
CA ALA A 403 -31.41 -9.27 3.96
C ALA A 403 -30.50 -10.43 3.52
N GLU A 404 -30.83 -11.12 2.43
CA GLU A 404 -30.17 -12.36 2.04
C GLU A 404 -29.18 -12.18 0.89
N GLY A 405 -29.29 -11.13 0.08
CA GLY A 405 -28.33 -10.81 -0.99
C GLY A 405 -27.32 -9.76 -0.55
N LEU A 406 -27.78 -8.51 -0.39
CA LEU A 406 -26.92 -7.36 -0.13
C LEU A 406 -26.18 -7.46 1.22
N THR A 407 -26.92 -7.76 2.30
CA THR A 407 -26.33 -7.89 3.65
C THR A 407 -25.41 -9.11 3.74
N SER A 408 -25.75 -10.23 3.09
CA SER A 408 -24.87 -11.40 3.03
C SER A 408 -23.54 -11.09 2.35
N GLY A 409 -23.56 -10.36 1.21
CA GLY A 409 -22.34 -9.89 0.55
C GLY A 409 -21.48 -9.04 1.49
N MET A 410 -22.10 -8.16 2.28
CA MET A 410 -21.39 -7.33 3.25
C MET A 410 -20.80 -8.12 4.44
N ASN A 411 -21.48 -9.17 4.89
CA ASN A 411 -20.95 -10.06 5.92
C ASN A 411 -19.68 -10.77 5.45
N ILE A 412 -19.64 -11.18 4.18
CA ILE A 412 -18.45 -11.77 3.55
C ILE A 412 -17.32 -10.76 3.51
N VAL A 413 -17.59 -9.53 3.07
CA VAL A 413 -16.61 -8.41 3.07
C VAL A 413 -16.05 -8.15 4.46
N SER A 414 -16.90 -8.14 5.49
CA SER A 414 -16.48 -7.95 6.88
C SER A 414 -15.56 -9.08 7.36
N LYS A 415 -15.86 -10.32 6.97
CA LYS A 415 -15.00 -11.49 7.25
C LYS A 415 -13.68 -11.43 6.49
N MET A 416 -13.69 -11.04 5.23
CA MET A 416 -12.48 -10.87 4.41
C MET A 416 -11.55 -9.79 5.00
N TRP A 417 -12.10 -8.72 5.55
CA TRP A 417 -11.33 -7.72 6.30
C TRP A 417 -10.76 -8.30 7.62
N GLU A 418 -11.54 -9.11 8.35
CA GLU A 418 -11.06 -9.81 9.56
C GLU A 418 -9.89 -10.76 9.27
N ASP A 419 -9.95 -11.48 8.15
CA ASP A 419 -8.94 -12.42 7.68
C ASP A 419 -7.72 -11.72 7.03
N GLY A 420 -7.78 -10.39 6.86
CA GLY A 420 -6.74 -9.58 6.22
C GLY A 420 -6.65 -9.74 4.70
N VAL A 421 -7.73 -10.19 4.07
CA VAL A 421 -7.88 -10.33 2.61
C VAL A 421 -8.38 -9.03 1.99
N TYR A 422 -9.36 -8.37 2.63
CA TYR A 422 -9.88 -7.07 2.17
C TYR A 422 -9.26 -5.93 2.96
N PHE A 423 -8.97 -4.84 2.25
CA PHE A 423 -8.62 -3.50 2.70
C PHE A 423 -9.84 -2.73 3.23
N LEU A 424 -9.64 -1.67 4.03
CA LEU A 424 -10.68 -0.70 4.43
C LEU A 424 -11.26 -0.12 3.15
N PRO A 425 -10.41 0.11 2.15
CA PRO A 425 -10.85 0.40 0.84
C PRO A 425 -12.05 -0.41 0.30
N GLU A 426 -11.86 -1.71 0.14
CA GLU A 426 -12.84 -2.62 -0.43
C GLU A 426 -14.12 -2.67 0.42
N VAL A 427 -14.00 -2.49 1.74
CA VAL A 427 -15.16 -2.38 2.65
C VAL A 427 -16.00 -1.14 2.33
N VAL A 428 -15.37 0.00 2.05
CA VAL A 428 -16.08 1.23 1.68
C VAL A 428 -16.76 1.08 0.31
N ASN A 429 -16.05 0.54 -0.68
CA ASN A 429 -16.62 0.33 -2.02
C ASN A 429 -17.80 -0.66 -2.00
N ALA A 430 -17.67 -1.76 -1.26
CA ALA A 430 -18.77 -2.70 -1.05
C ALA A 430 -19.98 -2.04 -0.37
N ALA A 431 -19.74 -1.11 0.57
CA ALA A 431 -20.80 -0.42 1.29
C ALA A 431 -21.57 0.52 0.36
N ASP A 432 -20.86 1.26 -0.51
CA ASP A 432 -21.47 2.12 -1.51
C ASP A 432 -22.27 1.30 -2.53
N ALA A 433 -21.70 0.20 -3.05
CA ALA A 433 -22.40 -0.72 -3.95
C ALA A 433 -23.66 -1.30 -3.29
N MET A 434 -23.58 -1.71 -2.01
CA MET A 434 -24.73 -2.14 -1.23
C MET A 434 -25.79 -1.04 -1.09
N GLN A 435 -25.41 0.22 -0.87
CA GLN A 435 -26.38 1.33 -0.76
C GLN A 435 -27.13 1.56 -2.08
N VAL A 436 -26.47 1.41 -3.24
CA VAL A 436 -27.14 1.46 -4.55
C VAL A 436 -28.23 0.40 -4.64
N GLY A 437 -27.93 -0.84 -4.25
CA GLY A 437 -28.92 -1.93 -4.19
C GLY A 437 -30.08 -1.65 -3.24
N ILE A 438 -29.81 -1.10 -2.05
CA ILE A 438 -30.84 -0.71 -1.07
C ILE A 438 -31.76 0.36 -1.66
N ALA A 439 -31.19 1.39 -2.29
CA ALA A 439 -31.97 2.49 -2.87
C ALA A 439 -32.96 1.99 -3.95
N LEU A 440 -32.56 1.00 -4.75
CA LEU A 440 -33.44 0.36 -5.73
C LEU A 440 -34.58 -0.42 -5.06
N CYS A 441 -34.27 -1.16 -4.00
CA CYS A 441 -35.27 -1.89 -3.22
C CYS A 441 -36.27 -0.93 -2.56
N GLU A 442 -35.79 0.16 -1.95
CA GLU A 442 -36.63 1.20 -1.33
C GLU A 442 -37.54 1.89 -2.36
N LYS A 443 -37.01 2.20 -3.54
CA LYS A 443 -37.79 2.77 -4.66
C LYS A 443 -38.92 1.83 -5.08
N LYS A 444 -38.68 0.52 -5.14
CA LYS A 444 -39.71 -0.49 -5.46
C LYS A 444 -40.76 -0.60 -4.35
N MET A 445 -40.34 -0.50 -3.09
CA MET A 445 -41.23 -0.59 -1.92
C MET A 445 -42.06 0.68 -1.68
N GLY A 446 -41.63 1.83 -2.21
CA GLY A 446 -42.27 3.13 -1.96
C GLY A 446 -42.05 3.67 -0.53
N ARG A 447 -41.11 3.10 0.21
CA ARG A 447 -40.74 3.50 1.58
C ARG A 447 -39.28 3.17 1.87
N ALA A 448 -38.66 3.89 2.80
CA ALA A 448 -37.30 3.61 3.25
C ALA A 448 -37.20 2.24 3.94
N SER A 449 -36.03 1.64 3.84
CA SER A 449 -35.63 0.43 4.55
C SER A 449 -35.40 0.76 6.02
N VAL A 450 -35.67 -0.20 6.90
CA VAL A 450 -35.49 -0.01 8.34
C VAL A 450 -33.99 -0.14 8.65
N LYS A 451 -33.34 0.97 9.03
CA LYS A 451 -31.97 0.93 9.56
C LYS A 451 -31.97 0.24 10.92
N LYS A 452 -30.90 -0.49 11.24
CA LYS A 452 -30.79 -1.27 12.49
C LYS A 452 -30.88 -0.40 13.75
N GLY A 453 -30.33 0.82 13.68
CA GLY A 453 -30.32 1.77 14.78
C GLY A 453 -29.35 2.90 14.49
N ARG A 454 -29.38 3.93 15.33
CA ARG A 454 -28.55 5.12 15.20
C ARG A 454 -27.36 5.06 16.15
N ILE A 455 -26.17 5.39 15.67
CA ILE A 455 -24.93 5.39 16.46
C ILE A 455 -24.23 6.74 16.26
N ILE A 456 -23.74 7.32 17.35
CA ILE A 456 -22.88 8.51 17.32
C ILE A 456 -21.42 8.06 17.35
N THR A 457 -20.57 8.61 16.48
CA THR A 457 -19.11 8.39 16.49
C THR A 457 -18.36 9.71 16.63
N HIS A 458 -17.32 9.77 17.48
CA HIS A 458 -16.50 10.96 17.68
C HIS A 458 -15.04 10.62 18.02
N VAL A 459 -14.12 11.57 17.81
CA VAL A 459 -12.79 11.55 18.45
C VAL A 459 -12.84 12.41 19.71
N ALA A 460 -12.19 11.95 20.78
CA ALA A 460 -12.14 12.62 22.07
C ALA A 460 -11.69 14.09 21.97
N GLU A 461 -12.16 14.92 22.90
CA GLU A 461 -11.76 16.33 23.05
C GLU A 461 -10.23 16.46 23.14
N GLY A 462 -9.65 17.36 22.36
CA GLY A 462 -8.21 17.58 22.23
C GLY A 462 -7.49 16.60 21.30
N ASP A 463 -8.18 15.65 20.68
CA ASP A 463 -7.59 14.62 19.82
C ASP A 463 -7.98 14.80 18.34
N ILE A 464 -6.97 14.96 17.48
CA ILE A 464 -7.15 15.20 16.04
C ILE A 464 -7.08 13.92 15.20
N HIS A 465 -6.79 12.77 15.80
CA HIS A 465 -6.54 11.53 15.07
C HIS A 465 -7.84 10.77 14.78
N ASP A 466 -8.36 10.91 13.57
CA ASP A 466 -9.71 10.50 13.18
C ASP A 466 -9.79 9.23 12.34
N ILE A 467 -8.65 8.63 11.98
CA ILE A 467 -8.58 7.41 11.17
C ILE A 467 -9.37 6.28 11.82
N GLY A 468 -9.14 6.02 13.12
CA GLY A 468 -9.84 4.95 13.84
C GLY A 468 -11.36 5.14 13.85
N LYS A 469 -11.83 6.37 14.11
CA LYS A 469 -13.25 6.72 14.05
C LYS A 469 -13.82 6.54 12.65
N ASN A 470 -13.13 7.01 11.60
CA ASN A 470 -13.59 6.89 10.21
C ASN A 470 -13.77 5.41 9.80
N ILE A 471 -12.86 4.54 10.20
CA ILE A 471 -12.96 3.08 10.00
C ILE A 471 -14.22 2.54 10.68
N VAL A 472 -14.43 2.86 11.96
CA VAL A 472 -15.61 2.43 12.72
C VAL A 472 -16.90 2.93 12.07
N SER A 473 -16.96 4.21 11.69
CA SER A 473 -18.13 4.79 11.03
C SER A 473 -18.45 4.09 9.70
N ALA A 474 -17.43 3.76 8.91
CA ALA A 474 -17.59 3.03 7.65
C ALA A 474 -18.13 1.61 7.90
N LEU A 475 -17.53 0.86 8.82
CA LEU A 475 -17.95 -0.50 9.17
C LEU A 475 -19.39 -0.56 9.69
N LEU A 476 -19.80 0.41 10.51
CA LEU A 476 -21.17 0.49 11.03
C LEU A 476 -22.18 0.81 9.92
N ARG A 477 -21.87 1.77 9.03
CA ARG A 477 -22.73 2.07 7.87
C ARG A 477 -22.87 0.86 6.96
N ALA A 478 -21.75 0.19 6.69
CA ALA A 478 -21.72 -1.04 5.92
C ALA A 478 -22.64 -2.12 6.54
N ASN A 479 -22.65 -2.24 7.87
CA ASN A 479 -23.48 -3.20 8.59
C ASN A 479 -24.94 -2.74 8.83
N GLY A 480 -25.41 -1.68 8.16
CA GLY A 480 -26.81 -1.27 8.16
C GLY A 480 -27.23 -0.32 9.28
N TYR A 481 -26.27 0.30 9.97
CA TYR A 481 -26.53 1.32 11.00
C TYR A 481 -26.56 2.73 10.41
N GLU A 482 -27.35 3.61 11.02
CA GLU A 482 -27.29 5.05 10.77
C GLU A 482 -26.18 5.65 11.65
N VAL A 483 -25.15 6.26 11.03
CA VAL A 483 -24.01 6.80 11.77
C VAL A 483 -23.96 8.32 11.70
N ILE A 484 -24.12 8.96 12.86
CA ILE A 484 -23.90 10.39 13.07
C ILE A 484 -22.44 10.60 13.48
N ASP A 485 -21.68 11.16 12.56
CA ASP A 485 -20.26 11.40 12.75
C ASP A 485 -20.03 12.84 13.20
N LEU A 486 -19.56 13.02 14.44
CA LEU A 486 -19.32 14.35 15.02
C LEU A 486 -17.96 14.93 14.65
N GLY A 487 -17.10 14.16 13.97
CA GLY A 487 -15.77 14.55 13.56
C GLY A 487 -14.71 14.28 14.64
N ARG A 488 -13.67 15.13 14.63
CA ARG A 488 -12.51 15.06 15.53
C ARG A 488 -12.44 16.26 16.45
N ASP A 489 -11.65 16.14 17.52
CA ASP A 489 -11.54 17.16 18.56
C ASP A 489 -12.93 17.61 19.04
N VAL A 490 -13.75 16.65 19.45
CA VAL A 490 -15.16 16.89 19.76
C VAL A 490 -15.32 17.19 21.25
N PRO A 491 -15.76 18.41 21.63
CA PRO A 491 -15.99 18.73 23.03
C PRO A 491 -17.04 17.84 23.67
N VAL A 492 -16.86 17.52 24.96
CA VAL A 492 -17.78 16.67 25.72
C VAL A 492 -19.24 17.17 25.61
N GLU A 493 -19.46 18.49 25.74
CA GLU A 493 -20.80 19.08 25.64
C GLU A 493 -21.49 18.79 24.32
N LYS A 494 -20.74 18.87 23.21
CA LYS A 494 -21.30 18.61 21.88
C LYS A 494 -21.77 17.17 21.75
N VAL A 495 -21.03 16.22 22.33
CA VAL A 495 -21.45 14.81 22.33
C VAL A 495 -22.71 14.62 23.16
N VAL A 496 -22.82 15.28 24.32
CA VAL A 496 -24.01 15.25 25.18
C VAL A 496 -25.24 15.84 24.46
N GLU A 497 -25.10 17.01 23.85
CA GLU A 497 -26.17 17.67 23.08
C GLU A 497 -26.69 16.80 21.94
N GLU A 498 -25.79 16.25 21.13
CA GLU A 498 -26.18 15.40 20.00
C GLU A 498 -26.76 14.06 20.49
N THR A 499 -26.30 13.54 21.63
CA THR A 499 -26.90 12.35 22.26
C THR A 499 -28.34 12.63 22.71
N LYS A 500 -28.61 13.77 23.37
CA LYS A 500 -29.97 14.17 23.76
C LYS A 500 -30.90 14.28 22.55
N LYS A 501 -30.41 14.93 21.50
CA LYS A 501 -31.15 15.22 20.27
C LYS A 501 -31.48 13.95 19.49
N HIS A 502 -30.52 13.06 19.35
CA HIS A 502 -30.62 11.92 18.44
C HIS A 502 -30.98 10.60 19.10
N LYS A 503 -30.87 10.51 20.44
CA LYS A 503 -31.16 9.31 21.25
C LYS A 503 -30.56 8.04 20.63
N PRO A 504 -29.24 8.01 20.39
CA PRO A 504 -28.60 6.90 19.70
C PRO A 504 -28.65 5.63 20.56
N LEU A 505 -28.56 4.48 19.89
CA LEU A 505 -28.36 3.17 20.51
C LEU A 505 -27.04 3.12 21.28
N LEU A 506 -25.99 3.72 20.70
CA LEU A 506 -24.62 3.74 21.23
C LEU A 506 -23.95 5.06 20.89
N VAL A 507 -23.05 5.49 21.77
CA VAL A 507 -22.02 6.48 21.46
C VAL A 507 -20.69 5.74 21.37
N MET A 508 -19.86 6.05 20.37
CA MET A 508 -18.54 5.48 20.20
C MET A 508 -17.49 6.58 20.12
N GLY A 509 -16.43 6.42 20.90
CA GLY A 509 -15.34 7.40 21.04
C GLY A 509 -13.98 6.78 20.77
N THR A 510 -13.12 7.49 20.04
CA THR A 510 -11.71 7.10 19.85
C THR A 510 -10.73 8.10 20.42
N ALA A 511 -9.63 7.63 21.01
CA ALA A 511 -8.49 8.46 21.42
C ALA A 511 -7.15 7.79 21.07
N LEU A 512 -6.21 8.55 20.50
CA LEU A 512 -4.85 8.08 20.19
C LEU A 512 -3.83 8.50 21.25
N MET A 513 -4.09 9.56 22.02
CA MET A 513 -3.19 10.07 23.05
C MET A 513 -3.70 9.75 24.46
N THR A 514 -2.78 9.42 25.38
CA THR A 514 -3.13 9.16 26.79
C THR A 514 -3.67 10.41 27.50
N THR A 515 -3.34 11.60 27.01
CA THR A 515 -3.86 12.87 27.52
C THR A 515 -5.33 13.06 27.18
N THR A 516 -5.77 12.64 26.00
CA THR A 516 -7.12 12.91 25.46
C THR A 516 -8.15 11.85 25.86
N MET A 517 -7.73 10.60 26.13
CA MET A 517 -8.65 9.56 26.61
C MET A 517 -9.36 9.93 27.92
N THR A 518 -8.78 10.85 28.70
CA THR A 518 -9.39 11.42 29.92
C THR A 518 -10.73 12.14 29.68
N ALA A 519 -11.08 12.44 28.43
CA ALA A 519 -12.39 12.97 28.06
C ALA A 519 -13.53 11.95 28.24
N PHE A 520 -13.28 10.64 28.16
CA PHE A 520 -14.34 9.62 28.26
C PHE A 520 -15.02 9.54 29.63
N PRO A 521 -14.33 9.50 30.78
CA PRO A 521 -14.99 9.55 32.08
C PRO A 521 -15.75 10.86 32.28
N ARG A 522 -15.18 12.01 31.84
CA ARG A 522 -15.86 13.31 31.85
C ARG A 522 -17.17 13.27 31.05
N LEU A 523 -17.15 12.66 29.87
CA LEU A 523 -18.34 12.48 29.03
C LEU A 523 -19.41 11.67 29.73
N ILE A 524 -19.05 10.55 30.36
CA ILE A 524 -20.01 9.71 31.08
C ILE A 524 -20.63 10.43 32.26
N GLU A 525 -19.82 11.18 33.03
CA GLU A 525 -20.35 12.01 34.12
C GLU A 525 -21.38 13.03 33.62
N ARG A 526 -21.09 13.69 32.50
CA ARG A 526 -22.03 14.67 31.91
C ARG A 526 -23.27 14.02 31.32
N LEU A 527 -23.16 12.86 30.68
CA LEU A 527 -24.33 12.08 30.23
C LEU A 527 -25.23 11.69 31.41
N LYS A 528 -24.65 11.21 32.53
CA LYS A 528 -25.39 10.87 33.75
C LYS A 528 -26.09 12.07 34.39
N GLN A 529 -25.41 13.22 34.48
CA GLN A 529 -26.01 14.46 35.01
C GLN A 529 -27.25 14.90 34.22
N GLU A 530 -27.29 14.56 32.94
CA GLU A 530 -28.38 14.86 32.02
C GLU A 530 -29.43 13.73 31.93
N GLY A 531 -29.30 12.70 32.75
CA GLY A 531 -30.21 11.55 32.79
C GLY A 531 -30.13 10.65 31.54
N LEU A 532 -29.00 10.65 30.83
CA LEU A 532 -28.77 9.83 29.64
C LEU A 532 -27.97 8.57 30.01
N GLU A 533 -28.60 7.41 29.89
CA GLU A 533 -28.03 6.10 30.25
C GLU A 533 -27.39 5.36 29.05
N VAL A 534 -27.04 6.08 27.98
CA VAL A 534 -26.47 5.47 26.76
C VAL A 534 -25.09 4.86 27.03
N THR A 535 -24.80 3.73 26.39
CA THR A 535 -23.50 3.07 26.51
C THR A 535 -22.46 3.76 25.62
N LEU A 536 -21.26 4.02 26.17
CA LEU A 536 -20.10 4.54 25.45
C LEU A 536 -19.13 3.41 25.09
N ALA A 537 -19.00 3.07 23.81
CA ALA A 537 -17.92 2.22 23.36
C ALA A 537 -16.63 3.03 23.17
N CYS A 538 -15.54 2.64 23.81
CA CYS A 538 -14.25 3.33 23.79
C CYS A 538 -13.21 2.48 23.04
N GLY A 539 -12.40 3.12 22.20
CA GLY A 539 -11.26 2.48 21.55
C GLY A 539 -10.20 3.50 21.13
N GLY A 540 -9.21 3.05 20.36
CA GLY A 540 -8.11 3.89 19.88
C GLY A 540 -6.78 3.57 20.56
N GLY A 541 -5.67 4.03 19.97
CA GLY A 541 -4.34 3.48 20.26
C GLY A 541 -3.81 3.75 21.67
N ALA A 542 -4.37 4.69 22.42
CA ALA A 542 -4.03 4.91 23.83
C ALA A 542 -5.00 4.24 24.81
N VAL A 543 -6.15 3.77 24.33
CA VAL A 543 -7.22 3.21 25.17
C VAL A 543 -6.99 1.71 25.33
N ASN A 544 -7.14 1.22 26.55
CA ASN A 544 -7.08 -0.21 26.86
C ASN A 544 -8.27 -0.63 27.75
N GLN A 545 -8.46 -1.94 27.88
CA GLN A 545 -9.58 -2.51 28.66
C GLN A 545 -9.53 -2.07 30.12
N GLU A 546 -8.37 -2.19 30.78
CA GLU A 546 -8.18 -1.82 32.19
C GLU A 546 -8.63 -0.38 32.47
N TYR A 547 -8.29 0.56 31.59
CA TYR A 547 -8.70 1.95 31.70
C TYR A 547 -10.21 2.12 31.59
N VAL A 548 -10.83 1.52 30.57
CA VAL A 548 -12.27 1.66 30.32
C VAL A 548 -13.11 1.02 31.44
N GLU A 549 -12.60 -0.05 32.04
CA GLU A 549 -13.27 -0.73 33.16
C GLU A 549 -13.35 0.13 34.43
N THR A 550 -12.55 1.18 34.57
CA THR A 550 -12.53 2.07 35.75
C THR A 550 -13.76 2.97 35.89
N PHE A 551 -14.61 3.07 34.87
CA PHE A 551 -15.84 3.89 34.90
C PHE A 551 -17.04 3.12 34.33
N ASP A 552 -18.24 3.38 34.84
CA ASP A 552 -19.47 2.68 34.42
C ASP A 552 -19.96 3.13 33.02
N HIS A 553 -20.96 2.43 32.45
CA HIS A 553 -21.59 2.78 31.16
C HIS A 553 -20.66 2.77 29.94
N SER A 554 -19.51 2.12 30.05
CA SER A 554 -18.53 2.06 28.96
C SER A 554 -18.17 0.64 28.56
N VAL A 555 -17.74 0.45 27.32
CA VAL A 555 -17.29 -0.85 26.81
C VAL A 555 -16.04 -0.63 25.97
N PHE A 556 -14.93 -1.29 26.29
CA PHE A 556 -13.73 -1.31 25.45
C PHE A 556 -13.93 -2.14 24.18
N GLY A 557 -13.49 -1.59 23.04
CA GLY A 557 -13.28 -2.33 21.79
C GLY A 557 -11.81 -2.27 21.37
N ASP A 558 -11.17 -3.44 21.26
CA ASP A 558 -9.75 -3.58 20.90
C ASP A 558 -9.53 -3.34 19.40
N LYS A 559 -10.44 -3.89 18.58
CA LYS A 559 -10.39 -3.80 17.12
C LYS A 559 -11.59 -3.04 16.58
N ALA A 560 -11.45 -2.45 15.39
CA ALA A 560 -12.54 -1.72 14.75
C ALA A 560 -13.80 -2.59 14.50
N LEU A 561 -13.63 -3.90 14.26
CA LEU A 561 -14.74 -4.84 14.12
C LEU A 561 -15.51 -5.08 15.43
N ASP A 562 -14.87 -4.87 16.58
CA ASP A 562 -15.57 -5.00 17.86
C ASP A 562 -16.65 -3.93 18.01
N ALA A 563 -16.52 -2.79 17.33
CA ALA A 563 -17.58 -1.79 17.26
C ALA A 563 -18.88 -2.36 16.66
N VAL A 564 -18.79 -3.17 15.60
CA VAL A 564 -19.96 -3.83 14.99
C VAL A 564 -20.53 -4.87 15.96
N LYS A 565 -19.68 -5.68 16.60
CA LYS A 565 -20.11 -6.68 17.59
C LYS A 565 -20.83 -6.03 18.78
N ILE A 566 -20.28 -4.93 19.30
CA ILE A 566 -20.89 -4.14 20.37
C ILE A 566 -22.24 -3.57 19.92
N ALA A 567 -22.33 -3.04 18.69
CA ALA A 567 -23.57 -2.52 18.12
C ALA A 567 -24.65 -3.59 17.98
N GLU A 568 -24.29 -4.81 17.57
CA GLU A 568 -25.22 -5.94 17.46
C GLU A 568 -25.71 -6.43 18.83
N LEU A 569 -24.88 -6.37 19.87
CA LEU A 569 -25.29 -6.70 21.23
C LEU A 569 -26.20 -5.62 21.83
N ALA A 570 -25.87 -4.34 21.64
CA ALA A 570 -26.73 -3.23 22.08
C ALA A 570 -28.09 -3.26 21.38
N LEU A 571 -28.12 -3.59 20.08
CA LEU A 571 -29.35 -3.73 19.31
C LEU A 571 -30.30 -4.79 19.88
N LYS A 572 -29.75 -5.85 20.49
CA LYS A 572 -30.50 -6.91 21.18
C LYS A 572 -31.00 -6.49 22.58
N GLY A 573 -30.75 -5.25 22.99
CA GLY A 573 -31.21 -4.69 24.27
C GLY A 573 -30.34 -5.05 25.47
N LEU A 574 -29.11 -5.54 25.24
CA LEU A 574 -28.19 -5.84 26.34
C LEU A 574 -27.68 -4.55 27.00
N SER A 575 -27.57 -4.59 28.33
CA SER A 575 -26.94 -3.56 29.13
C SER A 575 -25.42 -3.51 28.89
N TRP A 576 -24.79 -2.37 29.20
CA TRP A 576 -23.33 -2.23 29.08
C TRP A 576 -22.57 -3.31 29.86
N ARG A 577 -23.10 -3.79 30.99
CA ARG A 577 -22.49 -4.87 31.81
C ARG A 577 -22.49 -6.20 31.06
N GLU A 578 -23.62 -6.58 30.48
CA GLU A 578 -23.74 -7.81 29.69
C GLU A 578 -22.90 -7.73 28.40
N ILE A 579 -22.75 -6.53 27.82
CA ILE A 579 -21.86 -6.32 26.68
C ILE A 579 -20.39 -6.51 27.11
N ARG A 580 -19.97 -5.96 28.26
CA ARG A 580 -18.63 -6.18 28.80
C ARG A 580 -18.34 -7.67 28.98
N GLU A 581 -19.22 -8.40 29.65
CA GLU A 581 -19.06 -9.86 29.89
C GLU A 581 -18.84 -10.68 28.60
N ARG A 582 -19.32 -10.19 27.45
CA ARG A 582 -19.18 -10.87 26.16
C ARG A 582 -18.01 -10.41 25.32
N ILE A 583 -17.56 -9.17 25.51
CA ILE A 583 -16.54 -8.52 24.65
C ILE A 583 -15.19 -8.48 25.34
N HIS A 584 -15.17 -8.20 26.64
CA HIS A 584 -13.96 -8.12 27.46
C HIS A 584 -13.43 -9.53 27.70
N LYS A 585 -12.10 -9.65 27.70
CA LYS A 585 -11.41 -10.94 27.81
C LYS A 585 -10.78 -11.13 29.17
#